data_AF-A0A317KSS5-F1
#
_entry.id   AF-A0A317KSS5-F1
#
_cell.length_a   1.000
_cell.length_b   1.000
_cell.length_c   1.000
_cell.angle_alpha   90.00
_cell.angle_beta   90.00
_cell.angle_gamma   90.00
#
_symmetry.space_group_name_H-M   'P 1'
#
loop_
_entity.id
_entity.type
_entity.pdbx_description
1 polymer ?
#
loop_
_entity_poly.entity_id
_entity_poly.type
_entity_poly.pdbx_seq_one_letter_code
_entity_poly.pdbx_strand_id
1 'polypeptide(L)'
;MQPTTTHTDPQTDPIAEQTPEPAPAAATATPAPAEPAEAFGFVDLNVTAPEEEGPSLPLPTAEEMAAAVDAWEEEQDDTGPSPLAAACAAGTVKLFRLRASGTTRRLPWLAGEALETAEWYRLRVDQGATVRQVAEQCATSKATVRRALSTLALMDEITDGLHDDLYAEDVTEIVFGAEDGEDA
;
A
#
# COMPACT_ATOMS: atom_id res chain seq x y z
N MET A 1 66.48 11.50 2.47
CA MET A 1 66.32 12.85 1.91
C MET A 1 64.87 12.98 1.47
N GLN A 2 64.07 13.72 2.23
CA GLN A 2 62.69 14.07 1.89
C GLN A 2 62.68 15.36 1.06
N PRO A 3 61.73 15.53 0.14
CA PRO A 3 61.17 16.83 -0.16
C PRO A 3 59.80 17.00 0.51
N THR A 4 59.78 17.88 1.51
CA THR A 4 58.60 18.57 2.05
C THR A 4 58.21 19.68 1.07
N THR A 5 56.90 19.84 0.79
CA THR A 5 56.18 21.08 0.38
C THR A 5 54.83 20.66 -0.22
N THR A 6 53.68 21.30 -0.04
CA THR A 6 53.27 22.46 0.75
C THR A 6 51.74 22.40 0.82
N HIS A 7 51.22 22.78 1.98
CA HIS A 7 49.82 22.99 2.32
C HIS A 7 49.23 24.13 1.48
N THR A 8 48.05 23.96 0.91
CA THR A 8 47.24 25.06 0.35
C THR A 8 45.81 24.82 0.74
N ASP A 9 45.48 25.35 1.91
CA ASP A 9 44.14 25.77 2.25
C ASP A 9 44.00 27.21 1.77
N PRO A 10 42.94 27.54 1.01
CA PRO A 10 42.41 28.88 1.07
C PRO A 10 40.93 28.87 1.41
N GLN A 11 40.68 29.38 2.61
CA GLN A 11 39.90 30.59 2.78
C GLN A 11 38.39 30.40 2.87
N THR A 12 37.98 30.55 4.13
CA THR A 12 36.66 30.84 4.67
C THR A 12 35.90 31.87 3.83
N ASP A 13 34.79 31.44 3.23
CA ASP A 13 33.66 32.31 2.96
C ASP A 13 32.67 32.12 4.13
N PRO A 14 32.38 33.16 4.95
CA PRO A 14 31.25 33.08 5.87
C PRO A 14 29.98 33.04 5.02
N ILE A 15 29.35 31.87 4.95
CA ILE A 15 28.01 31.73 4.38
C ILE A 15 27.13 32.76 5.08
N ALA A 16 26.64 33.72 4.30
CA ALA A 16 25.74 34.75 4.76
C ALA A 16 24.59 34.10 5.55
N GLU A 17 24.40 34.54 6.79
CA GLU A 17 23.22 34.26 7.61
C GLU A 17 21.98 34.74 6.84
N GLN A 18 21.40 33.84 6.04
CA GLN A 18 20.05 34.03 5.53
C GLN A 18 19.10 33.78 6.70
N THR A 19 18.75 34.88 7.36
CA THR A 19 17.61 34.97 8.26
C THR A 19 16.38 34.39 7.56
N PRO A 20 15.64 33.45 8.17
CA PRO A 20 14.49 32.84 7.54
C PRO A 20 13.44 33.92 7.24
N GLU A 21 13.04 34.01 5.98
CA GLU A 21 11.88 34.80 5.57
C GLU A 21 10.63 34.25 6.28
N PRO A 22 9.85 35.10 6.98
CA PRO A 22 8.67 34.63 7.69
C PRO A 22 7.61 34.13 6.70
N ALA A 23 7.08 32.95 6.99
CA ALA A 23 6.01 32.31 6.24
C ALA A 23 4.82 33.27 5.98
N PRO A 24 4.20 33.25 4.78
CA PRO A 24 2.92 33.91 4.59
C PRO A 24 1.89 33.31 5.55
N ALA A 25 1.19 34.20 6.23
CA ALA A 25 0.22 33.91 7.28
C ALA A 25 -0.77 32.82 6.85
N ALA A 26 -0.99 31.87 7.76
CA ALA A 26 -2.06 30.89 7.67
C ALA A 26 -3.39 31.62 7.44
N ALA A 27 -4.08 31.27 6.36
CA ALA A 27 -5.47 31.65 6.18
C ALA A 27 -6.25 31.13 7.39
N THR A 28 -6.80 32.05 8.16
CA THR A 28 -7.65 31.78 9.31
C THR A 28 -8.95 31.20 8.75
N ALA A 29 -9.09 29.87 8.75
CA ALA A 29 -10.35 29.23 8.44
C ALA A 29 -11.36 29.67 9.52
N THR A 30 -12.33 30.47 9.10
CA THR A 30 -13.52 30.79 9.89
C THR A 30 -14.22 29.48 10.28
N PRO A 31 -14.49 29.22 11.57
CA PRO A 31 -15.38 28.11 11.93
C PRO A 31 -16.78 28.43 11.40
N ALA A 32 -17.27 27.61 10.48
CA ALA A 32 -18.67 27.63 10.07
C ALA A 32 -19.57 27.36 11.30
N PRO A 33 -20.71 28.05 11.43
CA PRO A 33 -21.65 27.80 12.51
C PRO A 33 -22.15 26.36 12.44
N ALA A 34 -22.13 25.68 13.59
CA ALA A 34 -22.74 24.39 13.79
C ALA A 34 -24.23 24.47 13.45
N GLU A 35 -24.63 23.83 12.36
CA GLU A 35 -26.05 23.60 12.07
C GLU A 35 -26.63 22.63 13.10
N PRO A 36 -27.86 22.88 13.58
CA PRO A 36 -28.52 22.00 14.53
C PRO A 36 -28.74 20.63 13.89
N ALA A 37 -28.38 19.58 14.62
CA ALA A 37 -28.71 18.20 14.28
C ALA A 37 -30.21 18.09 14.02
N GLU A 38 -30.58 17.91 12.75
CA GLU A 38 -31.92 17.49 12.40
C GLU A 38 -32.15 16.13 13.06
N ALA A 39 -33.16 16.10 13.92
CA ALA A 39 -33.68 14.89 14.52
C ALA A 39 -34.11 13.98 13.36
N PHE A 40 -33.31 12.94 13.10
CA PHE A 40 -33.72 11.86 12.22
C PHE A 40 -35.05 11.31 12.76
N GLY A 41 -36.10 11.56 11.98
CA GLY A 41 -37.44 11.12 12.28
C GLY A 41 -37.42 9.62 12.57
N PHE A 42 -37.97 9.28 13.73
CA PHE A 42 -38.32 7.91 14.07
C PHE A 42 -39.32 7.42 13.01
N VAL A 43 -38.85 6.59 12.09
CA VAL A 43 -39.72 5.89 11.14
C VAL A 43 -40.41 4.78 11.92
N ASP A 44 -41.72 4.93 12.08
CA ASP A 44 -42.61 3.90 12.60
C ASP A 44 -42.57 2.70 11.64
N LEU A 45 -41.82 1.67 12.02
CA LEU A 45 -41.64 0.40 11.28
C LEU A 45 -42.89 -0.49 11.39
N ASN A 46 -44.08 0.08 11.36
CA ASN A 46 -45.31 -0.68 11.26
C ASN A 46 -45.64 -0.94 9.78
N VAL A 47 -44.73 -1.61 9.08
CA VAL A 47 -45.00 -2.22 7.79
C VAL A 47 -45.81 -3.48 8.06
N THR A 48 -47.13 -3.35 7.97
CA THR A 48 -48.02 -4.50 7.87
C THR A 48 -47.79 -5.10 6.48
N ALA A 49 -47.05 -6.20 6.42
CA ALA A 49 -46.82 -6.94 5.18
C ALA A 49 -48.17 -7.44 4.63
N PRO A 50 -48.50 -7.23 3.35
CA PRO A 50 -49.57 -7.97 2.71
C PRO A 50 -49.11 -9.43 2.55
N GLU A 51 -49.88 -10.35 3.13
CA GLU A 51 -49.75 -11.80 2.89
C GLU A 51 -50.12 -12.11 1.44
N GLU A 52 -49.16 -11.96 0.52
CA GLU A 52 -49.23 -12.65 -0.78
C GLU A 52 -48.53 -14.00 -0.64
N GLU A 53 -49.34 -15.07 -0.59
CA GLU A 53 -48.93 -16.45 -0.80
C GLU A 53 -48.31 -16.61 -2.21
N GLY A 54 -47.03 -16.25 -2.33
CA GLY A 54 -46.19 -16.72 -3.42
C GLY A 54 -46.02 -18.24 -3.31
N PRO A 55 -45.88 -18.97 -4.43
CA PRO A 55 -45.65 -20.42 -4.39
C PRO A 55 -44.42 -20.69 -3.52
N SER A 56 -44.62 -21.46 -2.44
CA SER A 56 -43.56 -21.89 -1.54
C SER A 56 -42.56 -22.73 -2.34
N LEU A 57 -41.54 -22.09 -2.88
CA LEU A 57 -40.39 -22.80 -3.41
C LEU A 57 -39.81 -23.62 -2.26
N PRO A 58 -39.56 -24.93 -2.45
CA PRO A 58 -38.96 -25.74 -1.41
C PRO A 58 -37.65 -25.09 -0.99
N LEU A 59 -37.48 -24.84 0.31
CA LEU A 59 -36.22 -24.38 0.84
C LEU A 59 -35.15 -25.42 0.48
N PRO A 60 -33.98 -25.00 -0.02
CA PRO A 60 -32.91 -25.93 -0.33
C PRO A 60 -32.58 -26.72 0.93
N THR A 61 -32.46 -28.03 0.76
CA THR A 61 -32.06 -28.91 1.85
C THR A 61 -30.63 -28.57 2.30
N ALA A 62 -30.28 -28.93 3.53
CA ALA A 62 -28.91 -28.72 4.03
C ALA A 62 -27.85 -29.39 3.15
N GLU A 63 -28.22 -30.47 2.47
CA GLU A 63 -27.37 -31.20 1.51
C GLU A 63 -27.18 -30.40 0.20
N GLU A 64 -28.22 -29.74 -0.30
CA GLU A 64 -28.13 -28.87 -1.47
C GLU A 64 -27.37 -27.57 -1.17
N MET A 65 -27.50 -27.03 0.05
CA MET A 65 -26.68 -25.89 0.48
C MET A 65 -25.21 -26.29 0.62
N ALA A 66 -24.91 -27.48 1.17
CA ALA A 66 -23.54 -27.98 1.26
C ALA A 66 -22.94 -28.22 -0.13
N ALA A 67 -23.69 -28.84 -1.05
CA ALA A 67 -23.24 -29.03 -2.43
C ALA A 67 -23.06 -27.71 -3.19
N ALA A 68 -23.88 -26.69 -2.92
CA ALA A 68 -23.70 -25.36 -3.50
C ALA A 68 -22.48 -24.63 -2.93
N VAL A 69 -22.16 -24.83 -1.64
CA VAL A 69 -20.93 -24.30 -1.02
C VAL A 69 -19.71 -25.02 -1.57
N ASP A 70 -19.72 -26.35 -1.66
CA ASP A 70 -18.62 -27.14 -2.25
C ASP A 70 -18.40 -26.75 -3.73
N ALA A 71 -19.47 -26.56 -4.51
CA ALA A 71 -19.36 -26.11 -5.91
C ALA A 71 -18.84 -24.67 -6.04
N TRP A 72 -19.18 -23.78 -5.10
CA TRP A 72 -18.63 -22.42 -5.03
C TRP A 72 -17.16 -22.40 -4.59
N GLU A 73 -16.75 -23.32 -3.70
CA GLU A 73 -15.35 -23.48 -3.29
C GLU A 73 -14.50 -24.07 -4.42
N GLU A 74 -15.02 -25.05 -5.17
CA GLU A 74 -14.34 -25.62 -6.35
C GLU A 74 -14.20 -24.61 -7.52
N GLU A 75 -15.12 -23.66 -7.68
CA GLU A 75 -15.02 -22.59 -8.69
C GLU A 75 -14.11 -21.41 -8.27
N GLN A 76 -13.70 -21.31 -7.00
CA GLN A 76 -12.74 -20.29 -6.54
C GLN A 76 -11.29 -20.76 -6.56
N ASP A 77 -11.04 -22.07 -6.59
CA ASP A 77 -9.70 -22.67 -6.53
C ASP A 77 -9.00 -22.79 -7.91
N ASP A 78 -9.63 -22.38 -9.02
CA ASP A 78 -8.97 -22.34 -10.34
C ASP A 78 -8.06 -21.08 -10.52
N THR A 79 -7.89 -20.30 -9.45
CA THR A 79 -6.88 -19.24 -9.40
C THR A 79 -5.59 -19.81 -8.81
N GLY A 80 -4.86 -20.57 -9.63
CA GLY A 80 -3.48 -20.93 -9.30
C GLY A 80 -2.64 -19.68 -8.97
N PRO A 81 -1.49 -19.83 -8.30
CA PRO A 81 -0.66 -18.68 -7.91
C PRO A 81 -0.38 -17.81 -9.14
N SER A 82 -0.54 -16.49 -9.00
CA SER A 82 -0.34 -15.54 -10.09
C SER A 82 0.92 -15.89 -10.91
N PRO A 83 0.82 -16.03 -12.25
CA PRO A 83 1.97 -16.30 -13.10
C PRO A 83 3.03 -15.22 -12.98
N LEU A 84 2.62 -13.97 -12.75
CA LEU A 84 3.55 -12.88 -12.50
C LEU A 84 4.27 -13.03 -11.15
N ALA A 85 3.55 -13.40 -10.08
CA ALA A 85 4.16 -13.66 -8.78
C ALA A 85 5.20 -14.77 -8.87
N ALA A 86 4.89 -15.86 -9.57
CA ALA A 86 5.82 -16.96 -9.82
C ALA A 86 7.07 -16.51 -10.61
N ALA A 87 6.88 -15.68 -11.65
CA ALA A 87 7.98 -15.13 -12.44
C ALA A 87 8.87 -14.16 -11.64
N CYS A 88 8.29 -13.36 -10.76
CA CYS A 88 9.03 -12.47 -9.86
C CYS A 88 9.82 -13.27 -8.81
N ALA A 89 9.22 -14.30 -8.22
CA ALA A 89 9.88 -15.19 -7.26
C ALA A 89 11.04 -15.98 -7.91
N ALA A 90 10.87 -16.41 -9.17
CA ALA A 90 11.93 -17.04 -9.96
C ALA A 90 13.03 -16.06 -10.41
N GLY A 91 12.78 -14.76 -10.31
CA GLY A 91 13.71 -13.70 -10.72
C GLY A 91 13.81 -13.52 -12.24
N THR A 92 12.88 -14.08 -13.01
CA THR A 92 12.80 -13.92 -14.47
C THR A 92 12.25 -12.55 -14.85
N VAL A 93 11.34 -12.02 -14.03
CA VAL A 93 10.77 -10.67 -14.18
C VAL A 93 11.37 -9.72 -13.14
N LYS A 94 11.68 -8.50 -13.56
CA LYS A 94 12.11 -7.41 -12.69
C LYS A 94 11.02 -6.35 -12.58
N LEU A 95 10.73 -5.97 -11.35
CA LEU A 95 9.78 -4.91 -11.05
C LEU A 95 10.49 -3.56 -10.93
N PHE A 96 9.88 -2.52 -11.49
CA PHE A 96 10.35 -1.14 -11.42
C PHE A 96 9.21 -0.21 -11.02
N ARG A 97 9.55 0.83 -10.25
CA ARG A 97 8.66 1.96 -10.00
C ARG A 97 9.13 3.16 -10.80
N LEU A 98 8.25 3.74 -11.61
CA LEU A 98 8.46 5.01 -12.28
C LEU A 98 8.31 6.14 -11.25
N ARG A 99 9.28 7.05 -11.18
CA ARG A 99 9.19 8.25 -10.34
C ARG A 99 8.57 9.40 -11.12
N ALA A 100 8.05 10.40 -10.40
CA ALA A 100 7.60 11.67 -10.99
C ALA A 100 8.68 12.38 -11.83
N SER A 101 9.97 12.15 -11.52
CA SER A 101 11.10 12.65 -12.32
C SER A 101 11.29 11.94 -13.67
N GLY A 102 10.50 10.91 -13.98
CA GLY A 102 10.64 10.06 -15.17
C GLY A 102 11.73 8.99 -15.07
N THR A 103 12.44 8.90 -13.94
CA THR A 103 13.45 7.85 -13.70
C THR A 103 12.81 6.61 -13.09
N THR A 104 13.23 5.43 -13.50
CA THR A 104 12.79 4.17 -12.88
C THR A 104 13.70 3.77 -11.72
N ARG A 105 13.11 3.10 -10.73
CA ARG A 105 13.84 2.48 -9.61
C ARG A 105 13.41 1.03 -9.49
N ARG A 106 14.39 0.12 -9.45
CA ARG A 106 14.13 -1.29 -9.22
C ARG A 106 13.48 -1.51 -7.85
N LEU A 107 12.38 -2.24 -7.85
CA LEU A 107 11.72 -2.77 -6.66
C LEU A 107 12.26 -4.18 -6.38
N PRO A 108 12.68 -4.49 -5.15
CA PRO A 108 13.08 -5.84 -4.79
C PRO A 108 11.83 -6.71 -4.61
N TRP A 109 11.88 -7.96 -5.08
CA TRP A 109 10.97 -8.99 -4.60
C TRP A 109 11.43 -9.41 -3.20
N LEU A 110 10.54 -9.34 -2.21
CA LEU A 110 10.86 -9.68 -0.82
C LEU A 110 10.79 -11.21 -0.64
N ALA A 111 11.80 -11.79 -0.02
CA ALA A 111 11.84 -13.20 0.32
C ALA A 111 12.68 -13.42 1.59
N GLY A 112 12.46 -14.53 2.28
CA GLY A 112 13.17 -14.88 3.52
C GLY A 112 13.04 -13.78 4.59
N GLU A 113 14.16 -13.45 5.24
CA GLU A 113 14.20 -12.46 6.33
C GLU A 113 13.64 -11.08 5.93
N ALA A 114 13.82 -10.67 4.67
CA ALA A 114 13.31 -9.38 4.20
C ALA A 114 11.77 -9.35 4.13
N LEU A 115 11.16 -10.48 3.78
CA LEU A 115 9.70 -10.65 3.79
C LEU A 115 9.19 -10.68 5.23
N GLU A 116 9.77 -11.54 6.08
CA GLU A 116 9.40 -11.66 7.50
C GLU A 116 9.50 -10.31 8.22
N THR A 117 10.54 -9.53 7.93
CA THR A 117 10.72 -8.19 8.49
C THR A 117 9.62 -7.22 8.04
N ALA A 118 9.25 -7.25 6.75
CA ALA A 118 8.20 -6.39 6.22
C ALA A 118 6.81 -6.77 6.78
N GLU A 119 6.52 -8.07 6.90
CA GLU A 119 5.31 -8.59 7.53
C GLU A 119 5.23 -8.19 9.00
N TRP A 120 6.36 -8.25 9.72
CA TRP A 120 6.42 -7.78 11.10
C TRP A 120 6.17 -6.27 11.20
N TYR A 121 6.69 -5.45 10.25
CA TYR A 121 6.35 -4.03 10.18
C TYR A 121 4.85 -3.82 9.99
N ARG A 122 4.21 -4.57 9.08
CA ARG A 122 2.77 -4.49 8.81
C ARG A 122 1.99 -4.81 10.08
N LEU A 123 2.29 -5.94 10.72
CA LEU A 123 1.66 -6.37 11.97
C LEU A 123 1.74 -5.31 13.07
N ARG A 124 2.88 -4.62 13.21
CA ARG A 124 3.02 -3.55 14.21
C ARG A 124 2.16 -2.33 13.88
N VAL A 125 2.10 -1.95 12.62
CA VAL A 125 1.27 -0.84 12.16
C VAL A 125 -0.21 -1.16 12.37
N ASP A 126 -0.64 -2.39 12.08
CA ASP A 126 -2.01 -2.86 12.28
C ASP A 126 -2.40 -2.88 13.77
N GLN A 127 -1.43 -3.10 14.66
CA GLN A 127 -1.60 -2.97 16.13
C GLN A 127 -1.61 -1.50 16.62
N GLY A 128 -1.56 -0.52 15.72
CA GLY A 128 -1.61 0.90 16.03
C GLY A 128 -0.24 1.57 16.27
N ALA A 129 0.87 0.87 16.02
CA ALA A 129 2.18 1.52 16.08
C ALA A 129 2.38 2.46 14.87
N THR A 130 2.98 3.61 15.10
CA THR A 130 3.37 4.50 14.00
C THR A 130 4.63 3.99 13.30
N VAL A 131 4.76 4.28 12.00
CA VAL A 131 5.99 3.99 11.22
C VAL A 131 7.26 4.51 11.93
N ARG A 132 7.16 5.65 12.62
CA ARG A 132 8.25 6.20 13.44
C ARG A 132 8.67 5.25 14.56
N GLN A 133 7.70 4.76 15.34
CA GLN A 133 7.97 3.86 16.46
C GLN A 133 8.56 2.54 15.97
N VAL A 134 8.05 2.01 14.85
CA VAL A 134 8.60 0.80 14.20
C VAL A 134 10.06 1.02 13.78
N ALA A 135 10.35 2.16 13.14
CA ALA A 135 11.70 2.51 12.72
C ALA A 135 12.67 2.63 13.92
N GLU A 136 12.23 3.25 15.02
CA GLU A 136 13.00 3.37 16.26
C GLU A 136 13.25 2.00 16.91
N GLN A 137 12.25 1.11 16.97
CA GLN A 137 12.37 -0.23 17.55
C GLN A 137 13.36 -1.12 16.78
N CYS A 138 13.41 -0.97 15.45
CA CYS A 138 14.29 -1.75 14.58
C CYS A 138 15.61 -1.05 14.24
N ALA A 139 15.92 0.08 14.89
CA ALA A 139 17.11 0.89 14.62
C ALA A 139 17.32 1.18 13.12
N THR A 140 16.24 1.47 12.40
CA THR A 140 16.23 1.72 10.95
C THR A 140 15.63 3.10 10.64
N SER A 141 15.66 3.49 9.36
CA SER A 141 15.08 4.75 8.92
C SER A 141 13.57 4.63 8.66
N LYS A 142 12.81 5.71 8.86
CA LYS A 142 11.38 5.77 8.48
C LYS A 142 11.17 5.45 7.00
N ALA A 143 12.07 5.92 6.14
CA ALA A 143 12.02 5.67 4.70
C ALA A 143 12.20 4.19 4.38
N THR A 144 13.03 3.48 5.14
CA THR A 144 13.19 2.02 5.00
C THR A 144 11.91 1.29 5.34
N VAL A 145 11.28 1.63 6.48
CA VAL A 145 10.01 1.00 6.90
C VAL A 145 8.90 1.27 5.89
N ARG A 146 8.70 2.53 5.46
CA ARG A 146 7.70 2.85 4.42
C ARG A 146 7.94 2.07 3.15
N ARG A 147 9.19 2.04 2.67
CA ARG A 147 9.54 1.30 1.45
C ARG A 147 9.20 -0.18 1.58
N ALA A 148 9.53 -0.80 2.71
CA ALA A 148 9.25 -2.22 2.95
C ALA A 148 7.73 -2.48 2.93
N LEU A 149 6.94 -1.64 3.61
CA LEU A 149 5.49 -1.74 3.63
C LEU A 149 4.86 -1.55 2.24
N SER A 150 5.27 -0.53 1.49
CA SER A 150 4.76 -0.32 0.13
C SER A 150 5.17 -1.44 -0.83
N THR A 151 6.36 -2.03 -0.64
CA THR A 151 6.81 -3.16 -1.46
C THR A 151 5.99 -4.41 -1.12
N LEU A 152 5.71 -4.65 0.17
CA LEU A 152 4.88 -5.76 0.62
C LEU A 152 3.45 -5.65 0.07
N ALA A 153 2.83 -4.47 0.18
CA ALA A 153 1.49 -4.25 -0.36
C ALA A 153 1.40 -4.54 -1.87
N LEU A 154 2.38 -4.06 -2.66
CA LEU A 154 2.44 -4.38 -4.09
C LEU A 154 2.66 -5.88 -4.35
N MET A 155 3.44 -6.56 -3.51
CA MET A 155 3.61 -8.01 -3.62
C MET A 155 2.32 -8.77 -3.33
N ASP A 156 1.53 -8.33 -2.35
CA ASP A 156 0.20 -8.88 -2.07
C ASP A 156 -0.69 -8.70 -3.31
N GLU A 157 -0.77 -7.49 -3.88
CA GLU A 157 -1.54 -7.23 -5.11
C GLU A 157 -1.12 -8.11 -6.30
N ILE A 158 0.19 -8.30 -6.50
CA ILE A 158 0.70 -9.17 -7.55
C ILE A 158 0.34 -10.64 -7.26
N THR A 159 0.43 -11.07 -6.01
CA THR A 159 0.12 -12.45 -5.62
C THR A 159 -1.37 -12.75 -5.77
N ASP A 160 -2.22 -11.75 -5.50
CA ASP A 160 -3.67 -11.77 -5.69
C ASP A 160 -4.09 -11.66 -7.17
N GLY A 161 -3.13 -11.53 -8.10
CA GLY A 161 -3.37 -11.52 -9.53
C GLY A 161 -3.87 -10.19 -10.11
N LEU A 162 -3.85 -9.09 -9.33
CA LEU A 162 -4.36 -7.78 -9.79
C LEU A 162 -3.58 -7.20 -10.99
N HIS A 163 -2.36 -7.68 -11.21
CA HIS A 163 -1.44 -7.16 -12.24
C HIS A 163 -1.04 -8.23 -13.27
N ASP A 164 -1.77 -9.35 -13.34
CA ASP A 164 -1.45 -10.45 -14.26
C ASP A 164 -1.64 -10.05 -15.73
N ASP A 165 -2.49 -9.05 -16.01
CA ASP A 165 -2.69 -8.47 -17.33
C ASP A 165 -1.44 -7.76 -17.89
N LEU A 166 -0.54 -7.33 -17.00
CA LEU A 166 0.74 -6.71 -17.36
C LEU A 166 1.81 -7.74 -17.74
N TYR A 167 1.56 -9.03 -17.50
CA TYR A 167 2.53 -10.10 -17.70
C TYR A 167 2.26 -10.91 -18.97
N ALA A 168 3.33 -11.11 -19.75
CA ALA A 168 3.40 -12.12 -20.80
C ALA A 168 4.75 -12.84 -20.69
N GLU A 169 4.86 -14.06 -21.21
CA GLU A 169 6.05 -14.91 -21.06
C GLU A 169 7.35 -14.29 -21.60
N ASP A 170 7.25 -13.35 -22.55
CA ASP A 170 8.38 -12.63 -23.14
C ASP A 170 8.73 -11.32 -22.41
N VAL A 171 7.93 -10.90 -21.42
CA VAL A 171 8.16 -9.69 -20.64
C VAL A 171 9.14 -9.99 -19.51
N THR A 172 10.28 -9.28 -19.52
CA THR A 172 11.30 -9.41 -18.46
C THR A 172 11.27 -8.26 -17.45
N GLU A 173 10.58 -7.17 -17.76
CA GLU A 173 10.55 -5.96 -16.94
C GLU A 173 9.13 -5.38 -16.91
N ILE A 174 8.61 -5.14 -15.71
CA ILE A 174 7.31 -4.50 -15.48
C ILE A 174 7.53 -3.20 -14.71
N VAL A 175 6.87 -2.14 -15.18
CA VAL A 175 7.02 -0.79 -14.63
C VAL A 175 5.68 -0.32 -14.08
N PHE A 176 5.63 -0.08 -12.77
CA PHE A 176 4.49 0.53 -12.09
C PHE A 176 4.60 2.06 -12.11
N GLY A 177 3.54 2.71 -12.57
CA GLY A 177 3.46 4.17 -12.72
C GLY A 177 3.27 4.90 -11.39
N ALA A 178 3.60 6.19 -11.40
CA ALA A 178 3.10 7.12 -10.40
C ALA A 178 1.67 7.52 -10.80
N GLU A 179 0.67 6.84 -10.28
CA GLU A 179 -0.64 7.49 -10.18
C GLU A 179 -0.44 8.72 -9.27
N ASP A 180 -0.95 9.87 -9.69
CA ASP A 180 -0.77 11.16 -9.00
C ASP A 180 -1.19 11.05 -7.52
N GLY A 181 -0.23 10.79 -6.63
CA GLY A 181 -0.56 10.57 -5.22
C GLY A 181 0.63 10.13 -4.36
N GLU A 182 1.33 11.12 -3.83
CA GLU A 182 1.94 11.09 -2.50
C GLU A 182 3.08 10.08 -2.22
N ASP A 183 4.31 10.46 -2.58
CA ASP A 183 5.52 9.95 -1.92
C ASP A 183 6.57 11.09 -1.90
N ALA A 184 6.27 12.12 -1.12
CA ALA A 184 7.18 13.22 -0.77
C ALA A 184 7.49 13.19 0.74
#